data_AF-A0A973CJY3-F1
#
_entry.id   AF-A0A973CJY3-F1
#
_cell.length_a   1.000
_cell.length_b   1.000
_cell.length_c   1.000
_cell.angle_alpha   90.00
_cell.angle_beta   90.00
_cell.angle_gamma   90.00
#
_symmetry.space_group_name_H-M   'P 1'
#
loop_
_entity.id
_entity.type
_entity.pdbx_description
1 polymer ?
#
loop_
_entity_poly.entity_id
_entity_poly.type
_entity_poly.pdbx_seq_one_letter_code
_entity_poly.pdbx_strand_id
1 'polypeptide(L)'
;MDTTVIIIISLAILGIICVVAEIFLPGGVLGILGCLMVVVSIVMGFQYNLVTGLITLISTVLGGGALCLSVFKMAPKMSFSKGMFLTQTAEDWSATDPELEGLLGKEGVSQTMLRPSGFALIGDKR
;
A
#
# COMPACT_ATOMS: atom_id res chain seq x y z
N MET A 1 -17.74 -33.26 -9.77
CA MET A 1 -16.76 -32.73 -8.79
C MET A 1 -17.33 -32.96 -7.41
N ASP A 2 -16.55 -33.54 -6.51
CA ASP A 2 -16.98 -33.77 -5.14
C ASP A 2 -17.24 -32.44 -4.43
N THR A 3 -18.28 -32.38 -3.60
CA THR A 3 -18.68 -31.18 -2.86
C THR A 3 -17.54 -30.62 -2.01
N THR A 4 -16.72 -31.49 -1.44
CA THR A 4 -15.51 -31.15 -0.68
C THR A 4 -14.49 -30.39 -1.54
N VAL A 5 -14.27 -30.83 -2.78
CA VAL A 5 -13.32 -30.17 -3.70
C VAL A 5 -13.82 -28.77 -4.08
N ILE A 6 -15.13 -28.61 -4.26
CA ILE A 6 -15.74 -27.30 -4.55
C ILE A 6 -15.52 -26.34 -3.36
N ILE A 7 -15.70 -26.82 -2.13
CA ILE A 7 -15.46 -26.03 -0.91
C ILE A 7 -13.99 -25.61 -0.80
N ILE A 8 -13.05 -26.51 -1.08
CA ILE A 8 -11.62 -26.19 -1.03
C ILE A 8 -11.27 -25.08 -2.02
N ILE A 9 -11.76 -25.19 -3.27
CA ILE A 9 -11.50 -24.20 -4.32
C ILE A 9 -12.15 -22.86 -3.97
N SER A 10 -13.38 -22.86 -3.44
CA SER A 10 -14.06 -21.62 -3.06
C SER A 10 -13.36 -20.89 -1.91
N LEU A 11 -12.87 -21.61 -0.89
CA LEU A 11 -12.08 -21.01 0.19
C LEU A 11 -10.77 -20.41 -0.33
N ALA A 12 -10.06 -21.11 -1.22
CA ALA A 12 -8.82 -20.62 -1.79
C ALA A 12 -9.04 -19.31 -2.59
N ILE A 13 -10.06 -19.29 -3.46
CA ILE A 13 -10.39 -18.12 -4.28
C ILE A 13 -10.86 -16.95 -3.39
N LEU A 14 -11.79 -17.19 -2.47
CA LEU A 14 -12.27 -16.14 -1.56
C LEU A 14 -11.16 -15.60 -0.67
N GLY A 15 -10.28 -16.47 -0.17
CA GLY A 15 -9.13 -16.06 0.63
C GLY A 15 -8.18 -15.14 -0.15
N ILE A 16 -7.85 -15.49 -1.40
CA ILE A 16 -7.04 -14.65 -2.29
C ILE A 16 -7.73 -13.31 -2.56
N ILE A 17 -9.05 -13.31 -2.82
CA ILE A 17 -9.81 -12.07 -3.04
C ILE A 17 -9.76 -11.17 -1.80
N CYS A 18 -9.92 -11.72 -0.59
CA CYS A 18 -9.80 -10.95 0.65
C CYS A 18 -8.41 -10.34 0.83
N VAL A 19 -7.34 -11.09 0.54
CA VAL A 19 -5.95 -10.58 0.59
C VAL A 19 -5.74 -9.47 -0.43
N VAL A 20 -6.29 -9.59 -1.63
CA VAL A 20 -6.21 -8.54 -2.65
C VAL A 20 -7.05 -7.31 -2.26
N ALA A 21 -8.22 -7.50 -1.67
CA ALA A 21 -9.08 -6.41 -1.21
C ALA A 21 -8.41 -5.54 -0.12
N GLU A 22 -7.63 -6.17 0.75
CA GLU A 22 -6.83 -5.49 1.79
C GLU A 22 -5.86 -4.43 1.20
N ILE A 23 -5.35 -4.64 -0.02
CA ILE A 23 -4.47 -3.68 -0.71
C ILE A 23 -5.21 -2.35 -0.99
N PHE A 24 -6.54 -2.37 -1.07
CA PHE A 24 -7.35 -1.18 -1.31
C PHE A 24 -7.96 -0.58 -0.03
N LEU A 25 -8.20 -1.41 0.99
CA LEU A 25 -8.76 -1.00 2.30
C LEU A 25 -7.74 -1.32 3.40
N PRO A 26 -6.66 -0.55 3.54
CA PRO A 26 -5.59 -0.85 4.48
C PRO A 26 -6.15 -0.83 5.92
N GLY A 27 -6.16 -2.00 6.57
CA GLY A 27 -6.68 -2.21 7.93
C GLY A 27 -6.23 -3.51 8.61
N GLY A 28 -5.56 -4.41 7.90
CA GLY A 28 -5.04 -5.72 8.32
C GLY A 28 -6.09 -6.82 8.46
N VAL A 29 -7.38 -6.48 8.64
CA VAL A 29 -8.42 -7.43 9.01
C VAL A 29 -8.76 -8.39 7.85
N LEU A 30 -8.95 -7.87 6.63
CA LEU A 30 -9.30 -8.71 5.47
C LEU A 30 -8.11 -9.55 5.05
N GLY A 31 -6.89 -9.02 5.16
CA GLY A 31 -5.65 -9.75 4.90
C GLY A 31 -5.48 -10.96 5.83
N ILE A 32 -5.69 -10.78 7.14
CA ILE A 32 -5.58 -11.88 8.12
C ILE A 32 -6.67 -12.94 7.86
N LEU A 33 -7.92 -12.51 7.66
CA LEU A 33 -9.03 -13.42 7.38
C LEU A 33 -8.78 -14.21 6.09
N GLY A 34 -8.33 -13.54 5.03
CA GLY A 34 -8.00 -14.16 3.75
C GLY A 34 -6.86 -15.16 3.85
N CYS A 35 -5.79 -14.84 4.59
CA CYS A 35 -4.70 -15.76 4.89
C CYS A 35 -5.19 -17.02 5.63
N LEU A 36 -6.06 -16.86 6.64
CA LEU A 36 -6.64 -17.99 7.34
C LEU A 36 -7.46 -18.89 6.40
N MET A 37 -8.28 -18.30 5.53
CA MET A 37 -9.06 -19.06 4.54
C MET A 37 -8.15 -19.85 3.58
N VAL A 38 -7.06 -19.25 3.12
CA VAL A 38 -6.06 -19.92 2.28
C VAL A 38 -5.42 -21.09 3.03
N VAL A 39 -4.98 -20.89 4.27
CA VAL A 39 -4.36 -21.96 5.08
C VAL A 39 -5.34 -23.11 5.28
N VAL A 40 -6.59 -22.82 5.64
CA VAL A 40 -7.65 -23.83 5.80
C VAL A 40 -7.88 -24.59 4.49
N SER A 41 -7.92 -23.91 3.35
CA SER A 41 -8.09 -24.55 2.04
C SER A 41 -6.97 -25.55 1.72
N ILE A 42 -5.72 -25.22 2.05
CA ILE A 42 -4.56 -26.07 1.82
C ILE A 42 -4.62 -27.30 2.73
N VAL A 43 -4.90 -27.10 4.03
CA VAL A 43 -5.02 -28.19 5.01
C VAL A 43 -6.14 -29.16 4.59
N MET A 44 -7.31 -28.64 4.21
CA MET A 44 -8.42 -29.46 3.70
C MET A 44 -8.04 -30.19 2.40
N GLY A 45 -7.26 -29.55 1.53
CA GLY A 45 -6.72 -30.18 0.32
C GLY A 45 -5.87 -31.40 0.62
N PHE A 46 -4.93 -31.30 1.57
CA PHE A 46 -4.08 -32.43 1.98
C PHE A 46 -4.85 -33.52 2.73
N GLN A 47 -5.90 -33.16 3.48
CA GLN A 47 -6.79 -34.15 4.11
C GLN A 47 -7.63 -34.92 3.10
N TYR A 48 -8.01 -34.29 1.99
CA TYR A 48 -8.77 -34.95 0.92
C TYR A 48 -7.91 -35.93 0.12
N ASN A 49 -6.81 -35.44 -0.45
CA ASN A 49 -5.84 -36.25 -1.19
C ASN A 49 -4.53 -35.48 -1.34
N LEU A 50 -3.40 -36.17 -1.30
CA LEU A 50 -2.07 -35.59 -1.53
C LEU A 50 -1.99 -34.82 -2.86
N VAL A 51 -2.60 -35.31 -3.93
CA VAL A 51 -2.61 -34.63 -5.23
C VAL A 51 -3.39 -33.31 -5.16
N THR A 52 -4.56 -33.30 -4.53
CA THR A 52 -5.39 -32.10 -4.38
C THR A 52 -4.69 -31.07 -3.51
N GLY A 53 -4.08 -31.48 -2.39
CA GLY A 53 -3.30 -30.61 -1.51
C GLY A 53 -2.08 -29.98 -2.20
N LEU A 54 -1.35 -30.75 -3.01
CA LEU A 54 -0.24 -30.20 -3.79
C LEU A 54 -0.71 -29.20 -4.86
N ILE A 55 -1.80 -29.51 -5.57
CA ILE A 55 -2.36 -28.60 -6.58
C ILE A 55 -2.83 -27.30 -5.94
N THR A 56 -3.54 -27.35 -4.81
CA THR A 56 -4.01 -26.14 -4.11
C THR A 56 -2.86 -25.33 -3.54
N LEU A 57 -1.83 -25.97 -2.98
CA LEU A 57 -0.63 -25.30 -2.48
C LEU A 57 0.11 -24.59 -3.62
N ILE A 58 0.46 -25.30 -4.70
CA ILE A 58 1.21 -24.74 -5.82
C ILE A 58 0.42 -23.63 -6.51
N SER A 59 -0.88 -23.83 -6.75
CA SER A 59 -1.73 -22.82 -7.38
C SER A 59 -1.89 -21.58 -6.51
N THR A 60 -1.98 -21.72 -5.18
CA THR A 60 -2.10 -20.56 -4.29
C THR A 60 -0.78 -19.80 -4.16
N VAL A 61 0.35 -20.50 -4.06
CA VAL A 61 1.68 -19.85 -3.98
C VAL A 61 2.01 -19.13 -5.28
N LEU A 62 1.90 -19.82 -6.43
CA LEU A 62 2.24 -19.23 -7.72
C LEU A 62 1.19 -18.24 -8.19
N GLY A 63 -0.09 -18.64 -8.18
CA GLY A 63 -1.19 -17.82 -8.66
C GLY A 63 -1.51 -16.66 -7.72
N GLY A 64 -1.68 -16.94 -6.43
CA GLY A 64 -1.93 -15.92 -5.41
C GLY A 64 -0.75 -14.96 -5.25
N GLY A 65 0.48 -15.48 -5.25
CA GLY A 65 1.70 -14.67 -5.20
C GLY A 65 1.85 -13.77 -6.44
N ALA A 66 1.69 -14.32 -7.64
CA ALA A 66 1.75 -13.53 -8.88
C ALA A 66 0.64 -12.47 -8.96
N LEU A 67 -0.58 -12.79 -8.49
CA LEU A 67 -1.68 -11.84 -8.37
C LEU A 67 -1.34 -10.70 -7.41
N CYS A 68 -0.85 -11.02 -6.20
CA CYS A 68 -0.44 -10.00 -5.23
C CYS A 68 0.64 -9.08 -5.82
N LEU A 69 1.70 -9.63 -6.43
CA LEU A 69 2.76 -8.82 -7.05
C LEU A 69 2.24 -7.94 -8.18
N SER A 70 1.35 -8.47 -9.03
CA SER A 70 0.74 -7.72 -10.13
C SER A 70 -0.13 -6.59 -9.61
N VAL A 71 -0.96 -6.86 -8.60
CA VAL A 71 -1.80 -5.84 -7.95
C VAL A 71 -0.93 -4.79 -7.28
N PHE A 72 0.10 -5.15 -6.52
CA PHE A 72 1.02 -4.17 -5.92
C PHE A 72 1.70 -3.28 -6.98
N LYS A 73 2.10 -3.84 -8.12
CA LYS A 73 2.72 -3.08 -9.23
C LYS A 73 1.73 -2.18 -9.96
N MET A 74 0.46 -2.58 -10.06
CA MET A 74 -0.59 -1.85 -10.78
C MET A 74 -1.37 -0.88 -9.88
N ALA A 75 -1.43 -1.14 -8.57
CA ALA A 75 -2.12 -0.34 -7.57
C ALA A 75 -1.79 1.16 -7.65
N PRO A 76 -0.53 1.61 -7.72
CA PRO A 76 -0.23 3.04 -7.84
C PRO A 76 -0.70 3.68 -9.16
N LYS A 77 -1.00 2.87 -10.19
CA LYS A 77 -1.50 3.35 -11.49
C LYS A 77 -3.03 3.39 -11.57
N MET A 78 -3.74 2.73 -10.65
CA MET A 78 -5.20 2.66 -10.65
C MET A 78 -5.80 3.89 -9.95
N SER A 79 -6.79 4.53 -10.60
CA SER A 79 -7.43 5.75 -10.09
C SER A 79 -8.12 5.58 -8.73
N PHE A 80 -8.43 4.35 -8.33
CA PHE A 80 -9.01 4.01 -7.03
C PHE A 80 -8.00 4.10 -5.87
N SER A 81 -6.70 4.08 -6.16
CA SER A 81 -5.62 4.13 -5.16
C SER A 81 -5.08 5.55 -4.90
N LYS A 82 -5.59 6.56 -5.61
CA LYS A 82 -5.14 7.97 -5.53
C LYS A 82 -5.36 8.62 -4.16
N GLY A 83 -6.22 8.06 -3.32
CA GLY A 83 -6.39 8.51 -1.93
C GLY A 83 -5.38 7.91 -0.94
N MET A 84 -4.65 6.86 -1.35
CA MET A 84 -3.78 6.07 -0.47
C MET A 84 -2.29 6.20 -0.83
N PHE A 85 -1.98 6.46 -2.10
CA PHE A 85 -0.64 6.83 -2.53
C PHE A 85 -0.53 8.35 -2.60
N LEU A 86 0.31 8.92 -1.73
CA LEU A 86 0.66 10.33 -1.75
C LEU A 86 1.28 10.64 -3.13
N THR A 87 0.52 11.34 -3.97
CA THR A 87 0.92 11.66 -5.36
C THR A 87 2.01 12.75 -5.40
N GLN A 88 2.37 13.34 -4.26
CA GLN A 88 3.46 14.30 -4.16
C GLN A 88 4.75 13.58 -3.79
N THR A 89 5.62 13.38 -4.79
CA THR A 89 7.03 13.16 -4.56
C THR A 89 7.56 14.36 -3.77
N ALA A 90 8.29 14.11 -2.69
CA ALA A 90 8.96 15.15 -1.89
C ALA A 90 10.06 15.94 -2.65
N GLU A 91 10.16 15.77 -3.98
CA GLU A 91 11.04 16.55 -4.85
C GLU A 91 10.48 17.95 -5.12
N ASP A 92 9.16 18.15 -5.10
CA ASP A 92 8.53 19.47 -5.25
C ASP A 92 8.23 20.16 -3.91
N TRP A 93 8.63 19.56 -2.78
CA TRP A 93 8.57 20.26 -1.51
C TRP A 93 9.74 21.21 -1.39
N SER A 94 9.63 22.34 -2.10
CA SER A 94 10.42 23.52 -1.78
C SER A 94 10.05 23.94 -0.35
N ALA A 95 10.99 23.81 0.58
CA ALA A 95 10.87 24.42 1.91
C ALA A 95 10.78 25.96 1.84
N THR A 96 10.98 26.52 0.65
CA THR A 96 10.83 27.93 0.33
C THR A 96 9.41 28.16 -0.18
N ASP A 97 8.61 28.85 0.63
CA ASP A 97 7.36 29.47 0.17
C ASP A 97 7.68 30.31 -1.09
N PRO A 98 7.03 30.09 -2.24
CA PRO A 98 7.31 30.85 -3.46
C PRO A 98 7.12 32.36 -3.26
N GLU A 99 6.35 32.79 -2.24
CA GLU A 99 6.26 34.21 -1.90
C GLU A 99 7.54 34.80 -1.27
N LEU A 100 8.46 33.95 -0.79
CA LEU A 100 9.75 34.34 -0.21
C LEU A 100 10.84 34.48 -1.28
N GLU A 101 10.68 33.91 -2.48
CA GLU A 101 11.65 34.10 -3.58
C GLU A 101 11.79 35.58 -3.95
N GLY A 102 10.70 36.35 -3.86
CA GLY A 102 10.70 37.81 -4.11
C GLY A 102 11.44 38.65 -3.05
N LEU A 103 11.95 38.03 -1.98
CA LEU A 103 12.77 38.67 -0.96
C LEU A 103 14.27 38.42 -1.16
N LEU A 104 14.65 37.55 -2.11
CA LEU A 104 16.05 37.31 -2.45
C LEU A 104 16.74 38.61 -2.92
N GLY A 105 17.89 38.91 -2.33
CA GLY A 105 18.67 40.11 -2.64
C GLY A 105 18.15 41.41 -2.03
N LYS A 106 17.08 41.36 -1.22
CA LYS A 106 16.59 42.54 -0.47
C LYS A 106 17.27 42.65 0.89
N GLU A 107 17.48 43.87 1.34
CA GLU A 107 17.95 44.17 2.69
C GLU A 107 16.78 44.17 3.68
N GLY A 108 17.04 43.78 4.92
CA GLY A 108 16.04 43.73 5.99
C GLY A 108 16.65 43.88 7.38
N VAL A 109 15.80 44.01 8.38
CA VAL A 109 16.20 44.27 9.77
C VAL A 109 16.09 42.99 10.59
N SER A 110 17.18 42.57 11.22
CA SER A 110 17.15 41.43 12.15
C SER A 110 16.31 41.76 13.38
N GLN A 111 15.27 40.96 13.63
CA GLN A 111 14.42 41.06 14.83
C GLN A 111 15.00 40.25 15.99
N THR A 112 15.73 39.17 15.68
CA THR A 112 16.41 38.34 16.68
C THR A 112 17.87 38.13 16.30
N MET A 113 18.68 37.75 17.29
CA MET A 113 20.06 37.34 17.04
C MET A 113 20.07 36.10 16.14
N LEU A 114 20.74 36.17 14.98
CA LEU A 114 20.74 35.11 13.96
C LEU A 114 21.87 34.09 14.24
N ARG A 115 21.62 33.11 15.12
CA ARG A 115 22.59 32.06 15.48
C ARG A 115 21.92 30.75 15.92
N PRO A 116 21.95 29.64 15.14
CA PRO A 116 22.11 29.56 13.68
C PRO A 116 20.82 29.91 12.92
N SER A 117 19.71 30.14 13.62
CA SER A 117 18.42 30.57 13.08
C SER A 117 17.91 31.81 13.83
N GLY A 118 16.95 32.52 13.22
CA GLY A 118 16.28 33.68 13.81
C GLY A 118 15.39 34.38 12.78
N PHE A 119 14.75 35.47 13.18
CA PHE A 119 13.77 36.20 12.36
C PHE A 119 14.33 37.53 11.87
N ALA A 120 13.98 37.89 10.64
CA ALA A 120 14.34 39.15 10.03
C ALA A 120 13.11 39.74 9.33
N LEU A 121 12.88 41.03 9.51
CA LEU A 121 11.82 41.75 8.82
C LEU A 121 12.36 42.24 7.47
N ILE A 122 11.84 41.71 6.37
CA ILE A 122 12.21 42.10 5.00
C ILE A 122 10.94 42.62 4.31
N GLY A 123 10.84 43.94 4.14
CA GLY A 123 9.58 44.59 3.78
C GLY A 123 8.56 44.51 4.93
N ASP A 124 7.38 43.95 4.66
CA ASP A 124 6.31 43.71 5.66
C ASP A 124 6.23 42.24 6.14
N LYS A 125 7.21 41.40 5.77
CA LYS A 125 7.24 39.97 6.11
C LYS A 125 8.36 39.65 7.11
N ARG A 126 8.08 38.77 8.07
CA ARG A 126 8.93 38.39 9.22
C ARG A 126 9.46 36.97 9.11
#